data_AF-A0A4C1UJQ3-F1
#
_entry.id   AF-A0A4C1UJQ3-F1
#
_cell.length_a   1.000
_cell.length_b   1.000
_cell.length_c   1.000
_cell.angle_alpha   90.00
_cell.angle_beta   90.00
_cell.angle_gamma   90.00
#
_symmetry.space_group_name_H-M   'P 1'
#
loop_
_entity.id
_entity.type
_entity.pdbx_description
1 polymer ?
#
loop_
_entity_poly.entity_id
_entity_poly.type
_entity_poly.pdbx_seq_one_letter_code
_entity_poly.pdbx_strand_id
1 'polypeptide(L)'
;MWLNSQFFQHIFGYEALEDIYESLQNDDHTEVVMKLHEKLKHAPFEWHLEKKSVEKSDACRRQGNDAFKSHSYCQALIFYNRALCYAPKNSRSLILAYSNRSALLYELKEFKDALKDIKMCYQLGCPDDLVQKLKIREEKCYQTKRVNDFTESLHKIAASSHTLLTLGPSPSNEIPCASKMVKLDTSGVRPKVVASENIDVGTVVALETPFVNTFNSDLDAYRACYHCMKTSLNLIPCNNCCLVMFCAENCEKESLQTTTFFIRLPADFCIYMLYLAPRALVKFALRNGMKHL
;
A
#
# COMPACT_ATOMS: atom_id res chain seq x y z
N MET A 1 20.03 14.48 -8.29
CA MET A 1 19.52 15.82 -7.91
C MET A 1 18.11 15.77 -7.32
N TRP A 2 17.78 14.76 -6.48
CA TRP A 2 16.43 14.55 -5.93
C TRP A 2 16.37 14.69 -4.39
N LEU A 3 17.48 15.02 -3.73
CA LEU A 3 17.58 15.22 -2.26
C LEU A 3 17.84 16.67 -1.84
N ASN A 4 17.89 17.59 -2.79
CA ASN A 4 17.89 19.03 -2.52
C ASN A 4 16.47 19.52 -2.17
N SER A 5 15.68 18.71 -1.47
CA SER A 5 14.43 19.19 -0.90
C SER A 5 14.79 20.05 0.32
N GLN A 6 14.13 21.20 0.47
CA GLN A 6 14.33 22.11 1.60
C GLN A 6 14.21 21.39 2.96
N PHE A 7 13.48 20.28 3.01
CA PHE A 7 13.34 19.43 4.18
C PHE A 7 14.66 18.78 4.63
N PHE A 8 15.41 18.13 3.73
CA PHE A 8 16.67 17.50 4.10
C PHE A 8 17.75 18.53 4.45
N GLN A 9 17.76 19.66 3.75
CA GLN A 9 18.63 20.79 4.06
C GLN A 9 18.33 21.38 5.44
N HIS A 10 17.05 21.42 5.83
CA HIS A 10 16.63 21.90 7.15
C HIS A 10 17.02 20.94 8.29
N ILE A 11 17.03 19.62 8.02
CA ILE A 11 17.28 18.60 9.04
C ILE A 11 18.76 18.24 9.18
N PHE A 12 19.47 18.12 8.07
CA PHE A 12 20.85 17.67 8.04
C PHE A 12 21.84 18.78 7.68
N GLY A 13 21.38 19.90 7.09
CA GLY A 13 22.24 20.96 6.55
C GLY A 13 22.57 20.75 5.07
N TYR A 14 23.04 21.81 4.40
CA TYR A 14 23.28 21.83 2.94
C TYR A 14 24.38 20.85 2.48
N GLU A 15 25.41 20.62 3.31
CA GLU A 15 26.57 19.78 2.97
C GLU A 15 26.44 18.32 3.43
N ALA A 16 25.37 17.98 4.16
CA ALA A 16 25.33 16.71 4.89
C ALA A 16 24.91 15.49 4.05
N LEU A 17 24.65 15.63 2.76
CA LEU A 17 24.27 14.50 1.89
C LEU A 17 25.26 14.28 0.74
N GLU A 18 26.28 15.13 0.56
CA GLU A 18 27.24 15.01 -0.54
C GLU A 18 28.02 13.70 -0.49
N ASP A 19 28.43 13.28 0.70
CA ASP A 19 29.09 12.00 0.95
C ASP A 19 28.22 10.77 0.63
N ILE A 20 26.89 10.88 0.78
CA ILE A 20 25.93 9.86 0.35
C ILE A 20 25.83 9.85 -1.18
N TYR A 21 25.81 11.02 -1.82
CA TYR A 21 25.75 11.15 -3.27
C TYR A 21 27.01 10.63 -3.97
N GLU A 22 28.19 10.86 -3.40
CA GLU A 22 29.44 10.29 -3.89
C GLU A 22 29.41 8.77 -3.79
N SER A 23 28.95 8.21 -2.67
CA SER A 23 28.82 6.76 -2.52
C SER A 23 27.79 6.11 -3.44
N LEU A 24 26.81 6.86 -3.97
CA LEU A 24 25.88 6.35 -4.99
C LEU A 24 26.58 6.06 -6.34
N GLN A 25 27.77 6.61 -6.57
CA GLN A 25 28.56 6.35 -7.76
C GLN A 25 29.34 5.02 -7.66
N ASN A 26 29.41 4.42 -6.47
CA ASN A 26 30.06 3.14 -6.24
C ASN A 26 29.07 1.98 -6.46
N ASP A 27 29.55 0.89 -7.06
CA ASP A 27 28.77 -0.35 -7.25
C ASP A 27 28.45 -1.05 -5.92
N ASP A 28 29.24 -0.79 -4.86
CA ASP A 28 28.96 -1.26 -3.51
C ASP A 28 28.08 -0.28 -2.72
N HIS A 29 26.79 -0.58 -2.74
CA HIS A 29 25.76 0.21 -2.08
C HIS A 29 25.69 0.05 -0.56
N THR A 30 26.52 -0.80 0.04
CA THR A 30 26.62 -0.96 1.49
C THR A 30 27.09 0.34 2.15
N GLU A 31 28.02 1.05 1.50
CA GLU A 31 28.55 2.32 1.98
C GLU A 31 27.46 3.40 2.08
N VAL A 32 26.58 3.46 1.09
CA VAL A 32 25.42 4.37 1.07
C VAL A 32 24.49 4.09 2.26
N VAL A 33 24.21 2.82 2.53
CA VAL A 33 23.34 2.41 3.64
C VAL A 33 23.97 2.76 5.00
N MET A 34 25.27 2.54 5.16
CA MET A 34 25.97 2.82 6.42
C MET A 34 26.05 4.32 6.71
N LYS A 35 26.42 5.14 5.72
CA LYS A 35 26.45 6.61 5.87
C LYS A 35 25.07 7.18 6.14
N LEU A 36 24.04 6.67 5.47
CA LEU A 36 22.65 7.07 5.72
C LEU A 36 22.20 6.69 7.13
N HIS A 37 22.54 5.48 7.59
CA HIS A 37 22.20 5.02 8.95
C HIS A 37 22.85 5.89 10.03
N GLU A 38 24.14 6.22 9.87
CA GLU A 38 24.87 7.09 10.79
C GLU A 38 24.21 8.46 10.91
N LYS A 39 23.87 9.11 9.79
CA LYS A 39 23.22 10.42 9.80
C LYS A 39 21.82 10.36 10.41
N LEU A 40 21.04 9.33 10.12
CA LEU A 40 19.71 9.15 10.71
C LEU A 40 19.76 8.94 12.23
N LYS A 41 20.84 8.37 12.76
CA LYS A 41 21.05 8.20 14.21
C LYS A 41 21.24 9.53 14.94
N HIS A 42 21.77 10.54 14.26
CA HIS A 42 22.05 11.86 14.81
C HIS A 42 20.96 12.90 14.50
N ALA A 43 19.90 12.49 13.82
CA ALA A 43 18.82 13.39 13.47
C ALA A 43 18.03 13.81 14.73
N PRO A 44 17.54 15.07 14.81
CA PRO A 44 16.93 15.64 16.01
C PRO A 44 15.49 15.16 16.28
N PHE A 45 15.11 13.98 15.79
CA PHE A 45 13.79 13.37 16.01
C PHE A 45 13.91 11.97 16.62
N GLU A 46 13.05 11.67 17.59
CA GLU A 46 12.87 10.30 18.07
C GLU A 46 11.80 9.59 17.24
N TRP A 47 12.16 8.45 16.67
CA TRP A 47 11.21 7.61 15.96
C TRP A 47 10.48 6.68 16.92
N HIS A 48 9.20 6.91 17.12
CA HIS A 48 8.35 5.96 17.82
C HIS A 48 7.56 5.14 16.81
N LEU A 49 8.03 3.91 16.55
CA LEU A 49 7.20 2.95 15.83
C LEU A 49 6.00 2.60 16.70
N GLU A 50 4.82 3.04 16.25
CA GLU A 50 3.60 2.73 16.96
C GLU A 50 3.34 1.23 16.98
N LYS A 51 3.16 0.70 18.18
CA LYS A 51 2.81 -0.70 18.40
C LYS A 51 1.30 -0.88 18.34
N LYS A 52 0.89 -2.09 17.98
CA LYS A 52 -0.50 -2.52 18.14
C LYS A 52 -0.91 -2.38 19.60
N SER A 53 -2.08 -1.79 19.84
CA SER A 53 -2.62 -1.45 21.17
C SER A 53 -4.14 -1.61 21.13
N VAL A 54 -4.66 -2.25 22.19
CA VAL A 54 -6.11 -2.41 22.38
C VAL A 54 -6.77 -1.04 22.51
N GLU A 55 -6.15 -0.15 23.29
CA GLU A 55 -6.63 1.20 23.59
C GLU A 55 -6.78 2.03 22.31
N LYS A 56 -5.74 2.02 21.44
CA LYS A 56 -5.76 2.72 20.15
C LYS A 56 -6.77 2.10 19.18
N SER A 57 -6.85 0.78 19.13
CA SER A 57 -7.83 0.07 18.30
C SER A 57 -9.26 0.46 18.71
N ASP A 58 -9.56 0.44 20.01
CA ASP A 58 -10.87 0.81 20.52
C ASP A 58 -11.20 2.29 20.35
N ALA A 59 -10.21 3.18 20.46
CA ALA A 59 -10.39 4.60 20.16
C ALA A 59 -10.78 4.83 18.70
N CYS A 60 -10.05 4.22 17.75
CA CYS A 60 -10.37 4.29 16.33
C CYS A 60 -11.74 3.67 16.03
N ARG A 61 -12.07 2.54 16.67
CA ARG A 61 -13.38 1.90 16.53
C ARG A 61 -14.52 2.79 17.01
N ARG A 62 -14.34 3.53 18.12
CA ARG A 62 -15.33 4.51 18.58
C ARG A 62 -15.53 5.64 17.57
N GLN A 63 -14.45 6.21 17.04
CA GLN A 63 -14.51 7.22 15.97
C GLN A 63 -15.24 6.68 14.72
N GLY A 64 -14.98 5.43 14.35
CA GLY A 64 -15.69 4.75 13.26
C GLY A 64 -17.19 4.61 13.52
N ASN A 65 -17.60 4.31 14.76
CA ASN A 65 -19.01 4.22 15.14
C ASN A 65 -19.71 5.59 15.03
N ASP A 66 -19.04 6.66 15.45
CA ASP A 66 -19.61 8.01 15.40
C ASP A 66 -19.76 8.50 13.95
N ALA A 67 -18.75 8.23 13.11
CA ALA A 67 -18.83 8.48 11.67
C ALA A 67 -19.93 7.64 10.99
N PHE A 68 -20.08 6.37 11.39
CA PHE A 68 -21.10 5.47 10.87
C PHE A 68 -22.52 5.96 11.20
N LYS A 69 -22.77 6.36 12.45
CA LYS A 69 -24.05 6.97 12.86
C LYS A 69 -24.36 8.25 12.08
N SER A 70 -23.32 9.01 11.74
CA SER A 70 -23.41 10.23 10.95
C SER A 70 -23.48 9.98 9.44
N HIS A 71 -23.66 8.72 9.00
CA HIS A 71 -23.70 8.29 7.59
C HIS A 71 -22.45 8.68 6.78
N SER A 72 -21.35 9.02 7.46
CA SER A 72 -20.06 9.40 6.86
C SER A 72 -19.25 8.13 6.57
N TYR A 73 -19.74 7.32 5.62
CA TYR A 73 -19.27 5.95 5.40
C TYR A 73 -17.80 5.83 4.98
N CYS A 74 -17.30 6.75 4.14
CA CYS A 74 -15.87 6.76 3.78
C CYS A 74 -14.99 6.95 5.02
N GLN A 75 -15.40 7.82 5.95
CA GLN A 75 -14.65 8.10 7.16
C GLN A 75 -14.78 6.96 8.17
N ALA A 76 -15.97 6.37 8.30
CA ALA A 76 -16.19 5.16 9.08
C ALA A 76 -15.28 4.01 8.63
N LEU A 77 -15.14 3.81 7.31
CA LEU A 77 -14.24 2.81 6.75
C LEU A 77 -12.79 3.03 7.17
N ILE A 78 -12.29 4.25 7.00
CA ILE A 78 -10.91 4.61 7.37
C ILE A 78 -10.68 4.31 8.84
N PHE A 79 -11.59 4.72 9.72
CA PHE A 79 -11.44 4.49 11.16
C PHE A 79 -11.55 3.01 11.55
N TYR A 80 -12.43 2.22 10.92
CA TYR A 80 -12.48 0.78 11.16
C TYR A 80 -11.23 0.06 10.65
N ASN A 81 -10.71 0.46 9.48
CA ASN A 81 -9.46 -0.06 8.94
C ASN A 81 -8.27 0.29 9.84
N ARG A 82 -8.23 1.52 10.35
CA ARG A 82 -7.23 1.94 11.35
C ARG A 82 -7.36 1.16 12.65
N ALA A 83 -8.58 0.88 13.12
CA ALA A 83 -8.82 0.04 14.29
C ALA A 83 -8.28 -1.39 14.11
N LEU A 84 -8.48 -1.98 12.93
CA LEU A 84 -7.94 -3.29 12.56
C LEU A 84 -6.40 -3.29 12.56
N CYS A 85 -5.79 -2.24 12.02
CA CYS A 85 -4.34 -2.09 12.03
C CYS A 85 -3.75 -1.98 13.44
N TYR A 86 -4.40 -1.27 14.36
CA TYR A 86 -3.92 -1.20 15.76
C TYR A 86 -4.24 -2.43 16.60
N ALA A 87 -5.23 -3.23 16.22
CA ALA A 87 -5.64 -4.34 17.07
C ALA A 87 -4.52 -5.40 17.19
N PRO A 88 -4.16 -5.83 18.41
CA PRO A 88 -3.25 -6.95 18.60
C PRO A 88 -3.80 -8.25 17.99
N LYS A 89 -2.89 -9.15 17.57
CA LYS A 89 -3.26 -10.44 16.98
C LYS A 89 -4.15 -11.24 17.95
N ASN A 90 -5.22 -11.85 17.43
CA ASN A 90 -6.18 -12.65 18.20
C ASN A 90 -6.85 -11.91 19.38
N SER A 91 -6.83 -10.57 19.39
CA SER A 91 -7.45 -9.78 20.47
C SER A 91 -8.95 -9.64 20.28
N ARG A 92 -9.67 -9.41 21.39
CA ARG A 92 -11.09 -9.03 21.35
C ARG A 92 -11.30 -7.76 20.52
N SER A 93 -10.41 -6.77 20.61
CA SER A 93 -10.47 -5.54 19.80
C SER A 93 -10.42 -5.82 18.29
N LEU A 94 -9.67 -6.84 17.86
CA LEU A 94 -9.62 -7.25 16.44
C LEU A 94 -10.96 -7.80 15.97
N ILE A 95 -11.59 -8.66 16.77
CA ILE A 95 -12.92 -9.22 16.51
C ILE A 95 -13.98 -8.11 16.46
N LEU A 96 -13.95 -7.18 17.41
CA LEU A 96 -14.86 -6.05 17.45
C LEU A 96 -14.71 -5.13 16.23
N ALA A 97 -13.48 -4.89 15.77
CA ALA A 97 -13.21 -4.07 14.59
C ALA A 97 -13.72 -4.75 13.30
N TYR A 98 -13.50 -6.06 13.11
CA TYR A 98 -14.08 -6.81 11.99
C TYR A 98 -15.62 -6.84 12.04
N SER A 99 -16.19 -7.01 13.23
CA SER A 99 -17.64 -6.96 13.43
C SER A 99 -18.24 -5.61 13.05
N ASN A 100 -17.58 -4.50 13.39
CA ASN A 100 -18.07 -3.17 13.02
C ASN A 100 -17.87 -2.87 11.53
N ARG A 101 -16.74 -3.30 10.94
CA ARG A 101 -16.52 -3.14 9.50
C ARG A 101 -17.48 -3.97 8.65
N SER A 102 -17.82 -5.20 9.06
CA SER A 102 -18.86 -5.98 8.36
C SER A 102 -20.24 -5.32 8.43
N ALA A 103 -20.55 -4.55 9.47
CA ALA A 103 -21.77 -3.74 9.52
C ALA A 103 -21.76 -2.65 8.45
N LEU A 104 -20.64 -1.93 8.33
CA LEU A 104 -20.46 -0.91 7.29
C LEU A 104 -20.52 -1.51 5.88
N LEU A 105 -19.85 -2.63 5.64
CA LEU A 105 -19.88 -3.32 4.34
C LEU A 105 -21.30 -3.79 3.99
N TYR A 106 -22.08 -4.22 4.98
CA TYR A 106 -23.49 -4.54 4.78
C TYR A 106 -24.31 -3.32 4.34
N GLU A 107 -24.16 -2.16 5.00
CA GLU A 107 -24.83 -0.91 4.60
C GLU A 107 -24.43 -0.46 3.19
N LEU A 108 -23.16 -0.66 2.82
CA LEU A 108 -22.64 -0.38 1.48
C LEU A 108 -23.06 -1.42 0.42
N LYS A 109 -23.87 -2.42 0.79
CA LYS A 109 -24.31 -3.54 -0.08
C LYS A 109 -23.18 -4.44 -0.58
N GLU A 110 -22.01 -4.38 0.06
CA GLU A 110 -20.85 -5.22 -0.22
C GLU A 110 -20.93 -6.54 0.54
N PHE A 111 -21.97 -7.33 0.25
CA PHE A 111 -22.32 -8.53 1.02
C PHE A 111 -21.22 -9.59 0.99
N LYS A 112 -20.52 -9.75 -0.14
CA LYS A 112 -19.42 -10.71 -0.30
C LYS A 112 -18.27 -10.39 0.67
N ASP A 113 -17.98 -9.11 0.85
CA ASP A 113 -16.91 -8.64 1.73
C ASP A 113 -17.33 -8.59 3.20
N ALA A 114 -18.60 -8.23 3.47
CA ALA A 114 -19.17 -8.33 4.82
C ALA A 114 -19.08 -9.77 5.36
N LEU A 115 -19.38 -10.77 4.52
CA LEU A 115 -19.26 -12.19 4.88
C LEU A 115 -17.81 -12.62 5.16
N LYS A 116 -16.81 -12.06 4.48
CA LYS A 116 -15.39 -12.34 4.77
C LYS A 116 -15.01 -11.85 6.17
N ASP A 117 -15.44 -10.64 6.54
CA ASP A 117 -15.20 -10.09 7.88
C ASP A 117 -15.92 -10.89 8.98
N ILE A 118 -17.17 -11.32 8.73
CA ILE A 118 -17.91 -12.19 9.65
C ILE A 118 -17.19 -13.53 9.84
N LYS A 119 -16.72 -14.15 8.74
CA LYS A 119 -15.94 -15.40 8.80
C LYS A 119 -14.66 -15.22 9.61
N MET A 120 -13.98 -14.09 9.46
CA MET A 120 -12.78 -13.77 10.25
C MET A 120 -13.11 -13.65 11.74
N CYS A 121 -14.24 -13.06 12.11
CA CYS A 121 -14.69 -13.01 13.51
C CYS A 121 -14.85 -14.42 14.11
N TYR A 122 -15.44 -15.36 13.36
CA TYR A 122 -15.59 -16.74 13.81
C TYR A 122 -14.24 -17.47 13.94
N GLN A 123 -13.33 -17.27 12.99
CA GLN A 123 -11.99 -17.87 13.02
C GLN A 123 -11.15 -17.42 14.22
N LEU A 124 -11.37 -16.20 14.70
CA LEU A 124 -10.68 -15.64 15.86
C LEU A 124 -11.27 -16.05 17.22
N GLY A 125 -12.36 -16.82 17.25
CA GLY A 125 -13.06 -17.20 18.48
C GLY A 125 -14.01 -16.11 18.96
N CYS A 126 -15.10 -15.90 18.22
CA CYS A 126 -16.07 -14.84 18.47
C CYS A 126 -16.74 -14.97 19.86
N PRO A 127 -16.78 -13.90 20.68
CA PRO A 127 -17.54 -13.88 21.93
C PRO A 127 -19.05 -14.10 21.73
N ASP A 128 -19.69 -14.78 22.69
CA ASP A 128 -21.13 -15.11 22.65
C ASP A 128 -22.02 -13.87 22.46
N ASP A 129 -21.64 -12.73 23.03
CA ASP A 129 -22.37 -11.47 22.93
C ASP A 129 -22.39 -10.88 21.49
N LEU A 130 -21.46 -11.31 20.64
CA LEU A 130 -21.40 -10.92 19.23
C LEU A 130 -22.02 -11.95 18.29
N VAL A 131 -21.97 -13.24 18.63
CA VAL A 131 -22.37 -14.34 17.73
C VAL A 131 -23.78 -14.14 17.18
N GLN A 132 -24.74 -13.79 18.04
CA GLN A 132 -26.13 -13.60 17.59
C GLN A 132 -26.26 -12.44 16.58
N LYS A 133 -25.57 -11.31 16.83
CA LYS A 133 -25.59 -10.15 15.93
C LYS A 133 -24.95 -10.47 14.58
N LEU A 134 -23.85 -11.23 14.59
CA LEU A 134 -23.15 -11.65 13.37
C LEU A 134 -23.99 -12.63 12.55
N LYS A 135 -24.62 -13.63 13.20
CA LYS A 135 -25.53 -14.59 12.53
C LYS A 135 -26.68 -13.90 11.80
N ILE A 136 -27.34 -12.94 12.47
CA ILE A 136 -28.43 -12.17 11.85
C ILE A 136 -27.92 -11.40 10.62
N ARG A 137 -26.74 -10.77 10.71
CA ARG A 137 -26.15 -10.04 9.57
C ARG A 137 -25.75 -10.98 8.44
N GLU A 138 -25.17 -12.13 8.77
CA GLU A 138 -24.77 -13.19 7.85
C GLU A 138 -25.97 -13.72 7.04
N GLU A 139 -27.07 -14.05 7.71
CA GLU A 139 -28.32 -14.48 7.08
C GLU A 139 -28.85 -13.42 6.10
N LYS A 140 -28.88 -12.15 6.53
CA LYS A 140 -29.30 -11.02 5.67
C LYS A 140 -28.40 -10.84 4.45
N CYS A 141 -27.08 -10.99 4.60
CA CYS A 141 -26.13 -10.95 3.50
C CYS A 141 -26.44 -12.06 2.47
N TYR A 142 -26.69 -13.30 2.92
CA TYR A 142 -26.99 -14.41 2.03
C TYR A 142 -28.33 -14.26 1.31
N GLN A 143 -29.37 -13.77 1.99
CA GLN A 143 -30.67 -13.51 1.38
C GLN A 143 -30.56 -12.46 0.27
N THR A 144 -29.89 -11.34 0.55
CA THR A 144 -29.77 -10.23 -0.42
C THR A 144 -28.84 -10.58 -1.59
N LYS A 145 -27.78 -11.35 -1.34
CA LYS A 145 -26.89 -11.85 -2.39
C LYS A 145 -27.63 -12.71 -3.42
N ARG A 146 -28.54 -13.58 -2.99
CA ARG A 146 -29.35 -14.41 -3.91
C ARG A 146 -30.23 -13.57 -4.83
N VAL A 147 -30.78 -12.46 -4.33
CA VAL A 147 -31.58 -11.52 -5.14
C VAL A 147 -30.69 -10.77 -6.13
N ASN A 148 -29.50 -10.32 -5.70
CA ASN A 148 -28.58 -9.56 -6.54
C ASN A 148 -27.90 -10.40 -7.63
N ASP A 149 -27.52 -11.65 -7.35
CA ASP A 149 -26.90 -12.55 -8.35
C ASP A 149 -27.85 -12.83 -9.53
N PHE A 150 -29.18 -12.78 -9.30
CA PHE A 150 -30.21 -12.86 -10.35
C PHE A 150 -30.20 -11.62 -11.27
N THR A 151 -30.02 -10.42 -10.71
CA THR A 151 -29.94 -9.16 -11.47
C THR A 151 -28.57 -8.90 -12.11
N GLU A 152 -27.47 -9.33 -11.48
CA GLU A 152 -26.09 -9.10 -11.92
C GLU A 152 -25.73 -9.96 -13.16
N SER A 153 -26.43 -11.10 -13.33
CA SER A 153 -26.32 -11.97 -14.51
C SER A 153 -26.78 -11.28 -15.81
N LEU A 154 -27.56 -10.19 -15.74
CA LEU A 154 -27.97 -9.39 -16.90
C LEU A 154 -26.96 -8.29 -17.26
N HIS A 155 -26.09 -7.87 -16.33
CA HIS A 155 -25.13 -6.77 -16.53
C HIS A 155 -23.71 -7.24 -16.91
N LYS A 156 -23.41 -8.54 -16.80
CA LYS A 156 -22.09 -9.12 -17.12
C LYS A 156 -21.71 -9.09 -18.61
N ILE A 157 -22.59 -8.64 -19.49
CA ILE A 157 -22.29 -8.44 -20.92
C ILE A 157 -21.57 -7.10 -21.17
N ALA A 158 -21.56 -6.16 -20.22
CA ALA A 158 -21.07 -4.79 -20.44
C ALA A 158 -19.72 -4.43 -19.77
N ALA A 159 -19.09 -5.33 -18.99
CA ALA A 159 -17.93 -4.99 -18.17
C ALA A 159 -16.68 -5.84 -18.48
N SER A 160 -16.22 -5.80 -19.72
CA SER A 160 -14.85 -6.18 -20.09
C SER A 160 -14.06 -4.95 -20.52
N SER A 161 -13.64 -4.13 -19.55
CA SER A 161 -12.75 -2.99 -19.78
C SER A 161 -11.66 -2.91 -18.73
N HIS A 162 -10.96 -4.03 -18.52
CA HIS A 162 -9.76 -4.08 -17.68
C HIS A 162 -8.46 -4.30 -18.47
N THR A 163 -8.49 -4.00 -19.77
CA THR A 163 -7.27 -3.95 -20.60
C THR A 163 -7.20 -2.62 -21.36
N LEU A 164 -7.39 -1.50 -20.66
CA LEU A 164 -7.42 -0.17 -21.30
C LEU A 164 -6.03 0.37 -21.66
N LEU A 165 -4.96 -0.16 -21.05
CA LEU A 165 -3.60 0.33 -21.25
C LEU A 165 -2.64 -0.86 -21.42
N THR A 166 -2.60 -1.40 -22.64
CA THR A 166 -1.49 -2.26 -23.06
C THR A 166 -0.43 -1.37 -23.69
N LEU A 167 0.84 -1.63 -23.38
CA LEU A 167 1.93 -1.04 -24.16
C LEU A 167 1.65 -1.29 -25.65
N GLY A 168 1.95 -0.29 -26.49
CA GLY A 168 1.79 -0.39 -27.94
C GLY A 168 2.66 -1.50 -28.57
N PRO A 169 3.12 -1.35 -29.82
CA PRO A 169 3.98 -2.35 -30.45
C PRO A 169 5.15 -2.78 -29.54
N SER A 170 5.69 -3.98 -29.79
CA SER A 170 6.70 -4.67 -28.97
C SER A 170 7.70 -3.75 -28.24
N PRO A 171 8.09 -4.09 -26.99
CA PRO A 171 9.03 -3.29 -26.21
C PRO A 171 10.31 -2.93 -26.96
N SER A 172 10.85 -1.74 -26.69
CA SER A 172 12.17 -1.33 -27.15
C SER A 172 13.26 -2.17 -26.48
N ASN A 173 14.30 -2.53 -27.24
CA ASN A 173 15.48 -3.21 -26.69
C ASN A 173 16.32 -2.30 -25.78
N GLU A 174 16.22 -0.98 -25.96
CA GLU A 174 16.96 0.01 -25.16
C GLU A 174 16.18 0.44 -23.90
N ILE A 175 14.86 0.51 -24.01
CA ILE A 175 13.96 0.96 -22.93
C ILE A 175 12.86 -0.08 -22.75
N PRO A 176 13.04 -1.12 -21.90
CA PRO A 176 12.10 -2.24 -21.80
C PRO A 176 10.67 -1.85 -21.37
N CYS A 177 10.49 -0.71 -20.69
CA CYS A 177 9.17 -0.19 -20.32
C CYS A 177 8.51 0.65 -21.43
N ALA A 178 9.20 0.91 -22.54
CA ALA A 178 8.71 1.74 -23.64
C ALA A 178 8.54 0.93 -24.93
N SER A 179 7.67 1.42 -25.82
CA SER A 179 7.46 0.82 -27.13
C SER A 179 8.66 1.12 -28.05
N LYS A 180 8.91 0.25 -29.03
CA LYS A 180 9.89 0.50 -30.11
C LYS A 180 9.65 1.81 -30.91
N MET A 181 8.44 2.37 -30.81
CA MET A 181 8.07 3.65 -31.44
C MET A 181 8.78 4.86 -30.82
N VAL A 182 9.52 4.66 -29.72
CA VAL A 182 10.36 5.67 -29.10
C VAL A 182 11.80 5.18 -28.95
N LYS A 183 12.75 6.12 -28.95
CA LYS A 183 14.19 5.85 -28.79
C LYS A 183 14.84 6.87 -27.86
N LEU A 184 15.98 6.50 -27.29
CA LEU A 184 16.79 7.41 -26.50
C LEU A 184 17.67 8.28 -27.41
N ASP A 185 17.61 9.60 -27.23
CA ASP A 185 18.50 10.56 -27.88
C ASP A 185 19.45 11.14 -26.83
N THR A 186 20.73 10.77 -26.94
CA THR A 186 21.83 11.19 -26.07
C THR A 186 22.73 12.23 -26.72
N SER A 187 22.39 12.73 -27.92
CA SER A 187 23.22 13.70 -28.65
C SER A 187 23.29 15.08 -28.00
N GLY A 188 22.33 15.40 -27.13
CA GLY A 188 22.26 16.67 -26.41
C GLY A 188 22.84 16.62 -24.98
N VAL A 189 22.82 17.77 -24.30
CA VAL A 189 23.29 17.93 -22.90
C VAL A 189 22.53 17.03 -21.92
N ARG A 190 21.28 16.66 -22.23
CA ARG A 190 20.46 15.76 -21.42
C ARG A 190 19.83 14.69 -22.29
N PRO A 191 19.87 13.41 -21.86
CA PRO A 191 19.14 12.34 -22.53
C PRO A 191 17.65 12.67 -22.59
N LYS A 192 17.03 12.41 -23.74
CA LYS A 192 15.59 12.57 -23.96
C LYS A 192 15.05 11.38 -24.73
N VAL A 193 13.78 11.07 -24.52
CA VAL A 193 13.07 10.06 -25.31
C VAL A 193 12.34 10.77 -26.44
N VAL A 194 12.56 10.31 -27.68
CA VAL A 194 11.97 10.90 -28.89
C VAL A 194 11.23 9.83 -29.69
N ALA A 195 10.21 10.23 -30.45
CA ALA A 195 9.54 9.34 -31.39
C ALA A 195 10.53 8.87 -32.48
N SER A 196 10.52 7.59 -32.80
CA SER A 196 11.29 7.00 -33.91
C SER A 196 10.47 6.93 -35.20
N GLU A 197 9.14 6.96 -35.09
CA GLU A 197 8.17 6.91 -36.20
C GLU A 197 6.90 7.71 -35.84
N ASN A 198 5.95 7.80 -36.78
CA ASN A 198 4.64 8.41 -36.52
C ASN A 198 3.85 7.56 -35.52
N ILE A 199 3.26 8.20 -34.51
CA ILE A 199 2.52 7.54 -33.44
C ILE A 199 1.07 8.00 -33.48
N ASP A 200 0.15 7.05 -33.61
CA ASP A 200 -1.29 7.33 -33.63
C ASP A 200 -1.80 7.79 -32.27
N VAL A 201 -2.83 8.63 -32.28
CA VAL A 201 -3.47 9.12 -31.05
C VAL A 201 -4.10 7.95 -30.29
N GLY A 202 -3.76 7.84 -29.00
CA GLY A 202 -4.24 6.77 -28.12
C GLY A 202 -3.27 5.61 -27.95
N THR A 203 -2.14 5.57 -28.66
CA THR A 203 -1.09 4.56 -28.43
C THR A 203 -0.35 4.79 -27.12
N VAL A 204 -0.22 3.74 -26.30
CA VAL A 204 0.60 3.76 -25.08
C VAL A 204 2.07 3.54 -25.46
N VAL A 205 2.88 4.59 -25.35
CA VAL A 205 4.31 4.55 -25.73
C VAL A 205 5.23 4.13 -24.59
N ALA A 206 4.78 4.21 -23.34
CA ALA A 206 5.50 3.75 -22.17
C ALA A 206 4.53 3.23 -21.11
N LEU A 207 4.89 2.12 -20.48
CA LEU A 207 4.18 1.51 -19.38
C LEU A 207 5.23 1.08 -18.35
N GLU A 208 5.40 1.92 -17.34
CA GLU A 208 6.37 1.70 -16.29
C GLU A 208 5.68 1.28 -14.99
N THR A 209 6.19 0.22 -14.38
CA THR A 209 5.78 -0.10 -13.00
C THR A 209 6.48 0.88 -12.08
N PRO A 210 5.76 1.59 -11.21
CA PRO A 210 6.36 2.59 -10.35
C PRO A 210 7.48 1.98 -9.53
N PHE A 211 8.59 2.68 -9.52
CA PHE A 211 9.78 2.25 -8.80
C PHE A 211 9.54 2.19 -7.29
N VAL A 212 8.80 3.18 -6.77
CA VAL A 212 8.37 3.33 -5.40
C VAL A 212 6.94 3.86 -5.40
N ASN A 213 6.09 3.29 -4.54
CA ASN A 213 4.78 3.84 -4.25
C ASN A 213 4.69 4.20 -2.77
N THR A 214 4.12 5.37 -2.47
CA THR A 214 3.84 5.82 -1.12
C THR A 214 2.50 6.52 -1.05
N PHE A 215 1.92 6.58 0.14
CA PHE A 215 0.73 7.37 0.41
C PHE A 215 1.11 8.81 0.75
N ASN A 216 0.29 9.77 0.27
CA ASN A 216 0.48 11.19 0.58
C ASN A 216 0.00 11.55 1.99
N SER A 217 -0.92 10.77 2.55
CA SER A 217 -1.43 10.94 3.89
C SER A 217 -1.59 9.59 4.60
N ASP A 218 -1.50 9.60 5.93
CA ASP A 218 -1.76 8.41 6.76
C ASP A 218 -3.16 7.83 6.53
N LEU A 219 -4.13 8.68 6.17
CA LEU A 219 -5.50 8.25 5.93
C LEU A 219 -5.64 7.44 4.64
N ASP A 220 -4.80 7.70 3.62
CA ASP A 220 -4.83 6.97 2.36
C ASP A 220 -4.28 5.54 2.52
N ALA A 221 -3.40 5.32 3.48
CA ALA A 221 -2.88 3.99 3.82
C ALA A 221 -3.98 3.01 4.28
N TYR A 222 -5.10 3.54 4.78
CA TYR A 222 -6.26 2.76 5.21
C TYR A 222 -7.35 2.63 4.13
N ARG A 223 -7.09 3.06 2.88
CA ARG A 223 -8.05 3.02 1.76
C ARG A 223 -7.57 2.21 0.57
N ALA A 224 -6.28 1.93 0.49
CA ALA A 224 -5.67 1.20 -0.61
C ALA A 224 -4.70 0.13 -0.13
N CYS A 225 -4.47 -0.86 -1.00
CA CYS A 225 -3.48 -1.88 -0.79
C CYS A 225 -2.08 -1.27 -0.84
N TYR A 226 -1.26 -1.52 0.18
CA TYR A 226 0.12 -1.05 0.23
C TYR A 226 0.99 -1.57 -0.92
N HIS A 227 0.69 -2.76 -1.46
CA HIS A 227 1.47 -3.36 -2.54
C HIS A 227 1.05 -2.85 -3.93
N CYS A 228 -0.23 -3.03 -4.30
CA CYS A 228 -0.70 -2.76 -5.66
C CYS A 228 -1.43 -1.42 -5.81
N MET A 229 -1.58 -0.64 -4.73
CA MET A 229 -2.29 0.65 -4.69
C MET A 229 -3.77 0.60 -5.10
N LYS A 230 -4.33 -0.59 -5.32
CA LYS A 230 -5.77 -0.77 -5.57
C LYS A 230 -6.56 -0.39 -4.32
N THR A 231 -7.54 0.49 -4.51
CA THR A 231 -8.54 0.79 -3.49
C THR A 231 -9.43 -0.42 -3.24
N SER A 232 -9.68 -0.74 -1.97
CA SER A 232 -10.55 -1.84 -1.57
C SER A 232 -11.26 -1.51 -0.27
N LEU A 233 -12.52 -1.94 -0.15
CA LEU A 233 -13.31 -1.76 1.07
C LEU A 233 -12.99 -2.86 2.11
N ASN A 234 -12.44 -4.00 1.69
CA ASN A 234 -12.12 -5.15 2.54
C ASN A 234 -10.61 -5.43 2.58
N LEU A 235 -9.85 -4.44 3.05
CA LEU A 235 -8.41 -4.59 3.22
C LEU A 235 -8.06 -5.48 4.43
N ILE A 236 -6.93 -6.17 4.35
CA ILE A 236 -6.40 -7.07 5.38
C ILE A 236 -5.28 -6.33 6.11
N PRO A 237 -5.37 -6.11 7.44
CA PRO A 237 -4.32 -5.43 8.20
C PRO A 237 -3.07 -6.31 8.29
N CYS A 238 -1.89 -5.69 8.30
CA CYS A 238 -0.66 -6.40 8.65
C CYS A 238 -0.72 -6.93 10.09
N ASN A 239 -0.21 -8.15 10.30
CA ASN A 239 -0.15 -8.78 11.61
C ASN A 239 0.93 -8.19 12.54
N ASN A 240 1.95 -7.51 11.98
CA ASN A 240 3.13 -7.07 12.73
C ASN A 240 3.20 -5.55 12.97
N CYS A 241 2.58 -4.74 12.10
CA CYS A 241 2.58 -3.27 12.22
C CYS A 241 1.15 -2.70 12.22
N CYS A 242 1.04 -1.40 12.46
CA CYS A 242 -0.22 -0.64 12.46
C CYS A 242 -0.42 0.25 11.23
N LEU A 243 0.42 0.09 10.20
CA LEU A 243 0.59 1.09 9.15
C LEU A 243 -0.03 0.67 7.81
N VAL A 244 0.08 -0.61 7.48
CA VAL A 244 -0.21 -1.10 6.12
C VAL A 244 -1.33 -2.12 6.10
N MET A 245 -2.05 -2.14 4.98
CA MET A 245 -3.07 -3.12 4.68
C MET A 245 -2.95 -3.64 3.24
N PHE A 246 -3.56 -4.79 2.97
CA PHE A 246 -3.45 -5.49 1.70
C PHE A 246 -4.81 -5.88 1.15
N CYS A 247 -4.99 -5.89 -0.17
CA CYS A 247 -6.25 -6.37 -0.75
C CYS A 247 -6.36 -7.91 -0.80
N ALA A 248 -5.24 -8.62 -0.64
CA ALA A 248 -5.16 -10.08 -0.68
C ALA A 248 -3.90 -10.58 0.04
N GLU A 249 -3.91 -11.85 0.45
CA GLU A 249 -2.75 -12.51 1.06
C GLU A 249 -1.53 -12.53 0.15
N ASN A 250 -1.71 -12.61 -1.18
CA ASN A 250 -0.59 -12.55 -2.12
C ASN A 250 0.13 -11.20 -2.04
N CYS A 251 -0.61 -10.09 -2.01
CA CYS A 251 -0.03 -8.77 -1.84
C CYS A 251 0.71 -8.60 -0.50
N GLU A 252 0.22 -9.24 0.57
CA GLU A 252 0.94 -9.29 1.85
C GLU A 252 2.26 -10.06 1.70
N LYS A 253 2.24 -11.26 1.11
CA LYS A 253 3.41 -12.12 0.91
C LYS A 253 4.47 -11.47 0.01
N GLU A 254 4.08 -10.94 -1.13
CA GLU A 254 4.97 -10.25 -2.08
C GLU A 254 5.57 -8.99 -1.48
N SER A 255 4.76 -8.24 -0.72
CA SER A 255 5.24 -7.08 0.02
C SER A 255 6.26 -7.51 1.08
N LEU A 256 6.01 -8.59 1.84
CA LEU A 256 6.94 -9.10 2.83
C LEU A 256 8.27 -9.53 2.19
N GLN A 257 8.24 -10.26 1.08
CA GLN A 257 9.45 -10.70 0.36
C GLN A 257 10.29 -9.52 -0.18
N THR A 258 9.62 -8.46 -0.63
CA THR A 258 10.29 -7.27 -1.18
C THR A 258 10.74 -6.29 -0.09
N THR A 259 10.19 -6.41 1.13
CA THR A 259 10.23 -5.37 2.17
C THR A 259 10.65 -5.94 3.53
N THR A 260 11.30 -7.11 3.58
CA THR A 260 11.70 -7.81 4.82
C THR A 260 12.47 -6.92 5.80
N PHE A 261 13.10 -5.84 5.31
CA PHE A 261 13.80 -4.86 6.16
C PHE A 261 12.95 -3.64 6.58
N PHE A 262 11.94 -3.20 5.80
CA PHE A 262 11.25 -1.91 6.03
C PHE A 262 9.90 -2.00 6.73
N ILE A 263 9.29 -3.18 6.90
CA ILE A 263 8.00 -3.33 7.62
C ILE A 263 8.15 -3.08 9.14
N ARG A 264 9.39 -2.96 9.64
CA ARG A 264 9.71 -2.54 11.01
C ARG A 264 9.99 -1.04 11.15
N LEU A 265 9.84 -0.27 10.08
CA LEU A 265 10.13 1.15 10.07
C LEU A 265 8.81 1.93 9.86
N PRO A 266 8.58 3.04 10.60
CA PRO A 266 7.35 3.83 10.49
C PRO A 266 6.98 4.18 9.03
N ALA A 267 5.70 4.42 8.73
CA ALA A 267 5.29 4.86 7.40
C ALA A 267 5.98 6.19 7.05
N ASP A 268 6.19 7.04 8.05
CA ASP A 268 7.04 8.22 7.98
C ASP A 268 8.48 7.84 7.62
N PHE A 269 9.11 6.87 8.29
CA PHE A 269 10.46 6.40 7.94
C PHE A 269 10.51 5.80 6.53
N CYS A 270 9.45 5.13 6.07
CA CYS A 270 9.36 4.69 4.69
C CYS A 270 9.21 5.89 3.76
N ILE A 271 8.36 6.88 4.01
CA ILE A 271 8.26 8.10 3.21
C ILE A 271 9.63 8.83 3.17
N TYR A 272 10.29 8.98 4.32
CA TYR A 272 11.59 9.63 4.48
C TYR A 272 12.77 8.86 3.88
N MET A 273 12.76 7.53 3.99
CA MET A 273 13.70 6.67 3.26
C MET A 273 13.34 6.60 1.78
N LEU A 274 12.08 6.63 1.38
CA LEU A 274 11.64 6.51 -0.02
C LEU A 274 11.93 7.78 -0.82
N TYR A 275 12.03 8.94 -0.17
CA TYR A 275 12.65 10.13 -0.75
C TYR A 275 14.17 9.94 -1.02
N LEU A 276 14.79 8.86 -0.53
CA LEU A 276 16.24 8.64 -0.43
C LEU A 276 16.76 7.30 -0.95
N ALA A 277 16.25 6.77 -2.07
CA ALA A 277 16.90 5.67 -2.80
C ALA A 277 17.17 4.26 -2.14
N PRO A 278 16.69 3.79 -0.97
CA PRO A 278 17.18 2.55 -0.37
C PRO A 278 16.33 1.36 -0.81
N ARG A 279 15.08 1.54 -1.24
CA ARG A 279 14.37 0.48 -1.97
C ARG A 279 15.02 0.21 -3.34
N ALA A 280 15.69 1.20 -3.93
CA ALA A 280 16.51 1.02 -5.12
C ALA A 280 17.73 0.17 -4.84
N LEU A 281 18.53 0.63 -3.88
CA LEU A 281 19.83 0.06 -3.53
C LEU A 281 19.66 -1.34 -2.95
N VAL A 282 18.64 -1.57 -2.11
CA VAL A 282 18.38 -2.88 -1.50
C VAL A 282 17.78 -3.85 -2.51
N LYS A 283 16.86 -3.44 -3.39
CA LYS A 283 16.28 -4.35 -4.40
C LYS A 283 17.29 -4.65 -5.52
N PHE A 284 18.21 -3.73 -5.81
CA PHE A 284 19.36 -3.93 -6.69
C PHE A 284 20.42 -4.84 -6.04
N ALA A 285 20.80 -4.59 -4.77
CA ALA A 285 21.76 -5.42 -4.03
C ALA A 285 21.24 -6.85 -3.79
N LEU A 286 19.94 -7.02 -3.51
CA LEU A 286 19.32 -8.35 -3.37
C LEU A 286 19.25 -9.11 -4.70
N ARG A 287 19.07 -8.43 -5.83
CA ARG A 287 19.09 -9.06 -7.17
C ARG A 287 20.50 -9.42 -7.63
N ASN A 288 21.52 -8.68 -7.21
CA ASN A 288 22.87 -8.79 -7.75
C ASN A 288 23.93 -9.35 -6.77
N GLY A 289 23.68 -9.45 -5.45
CA GLY A 289 24.77 -9.66 -4.48
C GLY A 289 24.55 -10.66 -3.33
N MET A 290 23.34 -11.13 -3.03
CA MET A 290 23.12 -11.99 -1.85
C MET A 290 22.79 -13.43 -2.23
N LYS A 291 23.79 -14.18 -2.72
CA LYS A 291 23.73 -15.66 -2.84
C LYS A 291 24.49 -16.41 -1.76
N HIS A 292 25.23 -15.73 -0.89
CA HIS A 292 25.98 -16.37 0.19
C HIS A 292 25.95 -15.53 1.46
N LEU A 293 24.92 -15.73 2.27
CA LEU A 293 24.90 -15.56 3.73
C LEU A 293 23.80 -16.49 4.28
#